data_AF-A0A951DDK7-F1
#
_entry.id   AF-A0A951DDK7-F1
#
_cell.length_a   1.000
_cell.length_b   1.000
_cell.length_c   1.000
_cell.angle_alpha   90.00
_cell.angle_beta   90.00
_cell.angle_gamma   90.00
#
_symmetry.space_group_name_H-M   'P 1'
#
loop_
_entity.id
_entity.type
_entity.pdbx_description
1 polymer ?
#
loop_
_entity_poly.entity_id
_entity_poly.type
_entity_poly.pdbx_seq_one_letter_code
_entity_poly.pdbx_strand_id
1 'polypeptide(L)'
;MPTGIRGILIAGIFATAMGSLSAALNALATSFTRDWYLPYIRPDADETRTVRAAKGFTVLFAMLMILVASGTAYAVIKHPGLRVIPIALGIFGYTYGALLGVFLVGMLTKTRGNDAGNILGMLVSIAVVVVMSHWQDLHPAWLPWIEFPWRIFFGTLVTFGIAVCFPRTAAQTQVERDAQPRSA
;
A
#
# COMPACT_ATOMS: atom_id res chain seq x y z
N MET A 1 32.39 9.04 -19.28
CA MET A 1 31.49 10.22 -19.29
C MET A 1 32.29 11.47 -18.94
N PRO A 2 32.03 12.64 -19.57
CA PRO A 2 32.64 13.91 -19.19
C PRO A 2 32.36 14.28 -17.72
N THR A 3 33.32 14.90 -17.05
CA THR A 3 33.29 15.17 -15.59
C THR A 3 32.11 16.04 -15.16
N GLY A 4 31.77 17.09 -15.93
CA GLY A 4 30.63 17.96 -15.65
C GLY A 4 29.27 17.24 -15.77
N ILE A 5 29.10 16.39 -16.78
CA ILE A 5 27.87 15.63 -17.00
C ILE A 5 27.65 14.61 -15.87
N ARG A 6 28.73 13.99 -15.37
CA ARG A 6 28.64 13.06 -14.22
C ARG A 6 28.04 13.74 -12.98
N GLY A 7 28.43 14.99 -12.71
CA GLY A 7 27.88 15.76 -11.60
C GLY A 7 26.40 16.05 -11.75
N ILE A 8 25.97 16.50 -12.94
CA ILE A 8 24.57 16.78 -13.26
C ILE A 8 23.71 15.50 -13.13
N LEU A 9 24.20 14.36 -13.62
CA LEU A 9 23.48 13.08 -13.53
C LEU A 9 23.26 12.65 -12.07
N ILE A 10 24.31 12.71 -11.25
CA ILE A 10 24.20 12.34 -9.83
C ILE A 10 23.25 13.29 -9.10
N ALA A 11 23.37 14.60 -9.35
CA ALA A 11 22.47 15.61 -8.77
C ALA A 11 21.01 15.36 -9.17
N GLY A 12 20.75 15.05 -10.44
CA GLY A 12 19.42 14.71 -10.93
C GLY A 12 18.83 13.47 -10.25
N ILE A 13 19.61 12.40 -10.11
CA ILE A 13 19.17 11.16 -9.44
C ILE A 13 18.81 11.46 -7.97
N PHE A 14 19.65 12.20 -7.24
CA PHE A 14 19.36 12.58 -5.87
C PHE A 14 18.12 13.48 -5.77
N ALA A 15 17.97 14.45 -6.67
CA ALA A 15 16.81 15.33 -6.69
C ALA A 15 15.50 14.53 -6.91
N THR A 16 15.48 13.61 -7.87
CA THR A 16 14.32 12.73 -8.10
C THR A 16 14.02 11.82 -6.91
N ALA A 17 15.05 11.25 -6.30
CA ALA A 17 14.90 10.40 -5.11
C ALA A 17 14.35 11.18 -3.91
N MET A 18 14.88 12.38 -3.63
CA MET A 18 14.43 13.25 -2.55
C MET A 18 12.97 13.71 -2.76
N GLY A 19 12.58 14.03 -3.99
CA GLY A 19 11.20 14.39 -4.32
C GLY A 19 10.21 13.26 -4.03
N SER A 20 10.53 12.04 -4.46
CA SER A 20 9.69 10.86 -4.21
C SER A 20 9.62 10.52 -2.72
N LEU A 21 10.75 10.62 -2.01
CA LEU A 21 10.83 10.37 -0.57
C LEU A 21 10.00 11.38 0.24
N SER A 22 10.10 12.67 -0.10
CA SER A 22 9.34 13.73 0.55
C SER A 22 7.83 13.53 0.35
N ALA A 23 7.40 13.20 -0.87
CA ALA A 23 6.01 12.90 -1.16
C ALA A 23 5.50 11.70 -0.37
N ALA A 24 6.27 10.60 -0.30
CA ALA A 24 5.92 9.41 0.46
C ALA A 24 5.81 9.69 1.97
N LEU A 25 6.77 10.40 2.56
CA LEU A 25 6.74 10.76 3.99
C LEU A 25 5.57 11.68 4.33
N ASN A 26 5.28 12.65 3.46
CA ASN A 26 4.15 13.54 3.65
C ASN A 26 2.81 12.79 3.57
N ALA A 27 2.66 11.90 2.59
CA ALA A 27 1.48 11.05 2.45
C ALA A 27 1.28 10.16 3.69
N LEU A 28 2.33 9.45 4.13
CA LEU A 28 2.27 8.58 5.32
C LEU A 28 1.92 9.38 6.59
N ALA A 29 2.58 10.52 6.82
CA ALA A 29 2.32 11.35 7.98
C ALA A 29 0.89 11.90 7.97
N THR A 30 0.40 12.35 6.81
CA THR A 30 -0.94 12.92 6.68
C THR A 30 -2.02 11.85 6.81
N SER A 31 -1.88 10.71 6.15
CA SER A 31 -2.80 9.57 6.28
C SER A 31 -2.84 9.08 7.72
N PHE A 32 -1.68 8.86 8.37
CA PHE A 32 -1.67 8.43 9.77
C PHE A 32 -2.32 9.47 10.71
N THR A 33 -2.09 10.76 10.44
CA THR A 33 -2.71 11.83 11.24
C THR A 33 -4.23 11.83 11.06
N ARG A 34 -4.74 11.73 9.83
CA ARG A 34 -6.18 11.81 9.55
C ARG A 34 -6.92 10.52 9.89
N ASP A 35 -6.31 9.37 9.63
CA ASP A 35 -6.97 8.07 9.77
C ASP A 35 -6.87 7.56 11.21
N TRP A 36 -5.80 7.89 11.92
CA TRP A 36 -5.54 7.37 13.27
C TRP A 36 -5.54 8.45 14.36
N TYR A 37 -4.79 9.53 14.17
CA TYR A 37 -4.61 10.53 15.22
C TYR A 37 -5.89 11.32 15.52
N LEU A 38 -6.56 11.87 14.51
CA LEU A 38 -7.80 12.61 14.73
C LEU A 38 -8.91 11.69 15.27
N PRO A 39 -9.26 10.55 14.64
CA PRO A 39 -10.45 9.81 15.05
C PRO A 39 -10.30 9.10 16.40
N TYR A 40 -9.10 8.60 16.72
CA TYR A 40 -8.90 7.72 17.88
C TYR A 40 -8.05 8.30 19.01
N ILE A 41 -7.12 9.22 18.71
CA ILE A 41 -6.19 9.74 19.72
C ILE A 41 -6.67 11.10 20.25
N ARG A 42 -6.98 12.04 19.36
CA ARG A 42 -7.45 13.39 19.69
C ARG A 42 -8.44 13.91 18.63
N PRO A 43 -9.75 13.63 18.82
CA PRO A 43 -10.82 14.13 17.94
C PRO A 43 -10.92 15.66 17.90
N ASP A 44 -10.69 16.30 19.04
CA ASP A 44 -10.81 17.77 19.18
C ASP A 44 -9.48 18.51 18.95
N ALA A 45 -8.58 17.92 18.15
CA ALA A 45 -7.29 18.54 17.86
C ALA A 45 -7.46 19.78 16.96
N ASP A 46 -7.08 20.94 17.49
CA ASP A 46 -6.96 22.17 16.70
C ASP A 46 -5.92 22.03 15.56
N GLU A 47 -6.06 22.84 14.51
CA GLU A 47 -5.25 22.79 13.29
C GLU A 47 -3.74 22.86 13.59
N THR A 48 -3.35 23.74 14.53
CA THR A 48 -1.96 23.89 14.98
C THR A 48 -1.40 22.59 15.57
N ARG A 49 -2.22 21.87 16.34
CA ARG A 49 -1.84 20.60 16.98
C ARG A 49 -1.77 19.48 15.95
N THR A 50 -2.70 19.46 15.00
CA THR A 50 -2.72 18.51 13.89
C THR A 50 -1.46 18.63 13.03
N VAL A 51 -1.05 19.85 12.67
CA VAL A 51 0.20 20.07 11.92
C VAL A 51 1.43 19.65 12.73
N ARG A 52 1.45 19.94 14.05
CA ARG A 52 2.54 19.52 14.92
C ARG A 52 2.62 17.99 15.06
N ALA A 53 1.49 17.32 15.13
CA ALA A 53 1.41 15.85 15.15
C ALA A 53 1.91 15.27 13.82
N ALA A 54 1.46 15.80 12.68
CA ALA A 54 1.93 15.40 11.35
C ALA A 54 3.45 15.53 11.21
N LYS A 55 4.05 16.65 11.65
CA LYS A 55 5.51 16.82 11.69
C LYS A 55 6.21 15.76 12.55
N GLY A 56 5.63 15.41 13.71
CA GLY A 56 6.13 14.34 14.56
C GLY A 56 6.09 12.98 13.86
N PHE A 57 4.98 12.66 13.18
CA PHE A 57 4.87 11.42 12.41
C PHE A 57 5.79 11.40 11.19
N THR A 58 6.06 12.53 10.54
CA THR A 58 7.07 12.61 9.48
C THR A 58 8.44 12.14 9.99
N VAL A 59 8.86 12.59 11.18
CA VAL A 59 10.13 12.16 11.79
C VAL A 59 10.09 10.67 12.14
N LEU A 60 8.99 10.18 12.71
CA LEU A 60 8.79 8.77 13.01
C LEU A 60 8.95 7.89 11.75
N PHE A 61 8.22 8.21 10.68
CA PHE A 61 8.28 7.45 9.43
C PHE A 61 9.63 7.59 8.72
N ALA A 62 10.30 8.73 8.83
CA ALA A 62 11.66 8.90 8.33
C ALA A 62 12.64 7.96 9.05
N MET A 63 12.55 7.85 10.38
CA MET A 63 13.37 6.90 11.14
C MET A 63 13.06 5.44 10.76
N LEU A 64 11.79 5.08 10.59
CA LEU A 64 11.40 3.74 10.14
C LEU A 64 11.91 3.42 8.74
N MET A 65 11.84 4.38 7.81
CA MET A 65 12.40 4.22 6.46
C MET A 65 13.92 4.03 6.49
N ILE A 66 14.65 4.80 7.31
CA ILE A 66 16.10 4.64 7.50
C ILE A 66 16.42 3.24 8.04
N LEU A 67 15.65 2.75 9.02
CA LEU A 67 15.84 1.42 9.59
C LEU A 67 15.65 0.32 8.54
N VAL A 68 14.55 0.35 7.79
CA VAL A 68 14.27 -0.63 6.73
C VAL A 68 15.30 -0.56 5.61
N ALA A 69 15.69 0.65 5.19
CA ALA A 69 16.71 0.87 4.16
C ALA A 69 18.07 0.31 4.61
N SER A 70 18.47 0.58 5.86
CA SER A 70 19.73 0.08 6.42
C SER A 70 19.74 -1.44 6.55
N GLY A 71 18.64 -2.04 7.01
CA GLY A 71 18.48 -3.49 7.10
C GLY A 71 18.52 -4.17 5.72
N THR A 72 17.85 -3.59 4.73
CA THR A 72 17.86 -4.10 3.35
C THR A 72 19.24 -3.97 2.73
N ALA A 73 19.92 -2.84 2.92
CA ALA A 73 21.28 -2.64 2.44
C ALA A 73 22.25 -3.66 3.04
N TYR A 74 22.16 -3.92 4.34
CA TYR A 74 22.96 -4.95 5.01
C TYR A 74 22.69 -6.35 4.45
N ALA A 75 21.42 -6.71 4.23
CA ALA A 75 21.03 -8.01 3.68
C ALA A 75 21.57 -8.22 2.25
N VAL A 76 21.49 -7.20 1.39
CA VAL A 76 22.01 -7.26 0.02
C VAL A 76 23.52 -7.41 -0.02
N ILE A 77 24.25 -6.75 0.89
CA ILE A 77 25.72 -6.90 0.99
C ILE A 77 26.09 -8.33 1.40
N LYS A 78 25.34 -8.94 2.32
CA LYS A 78 25.62 -10.31 2.83
C LYS A 78 25.22 -11.40 1.82
N HIS A 79 24.24 -11.16 0.98
CA HIS A 79 23.71 -12.13 0.02
C HIS A 79 23.73 -11.55 -1.40
N PRO A 80 24.78 -11.83 -2.21
CA PRO A 80 24.96 -11.25 -3.54
C PRO A 80 23.85 -11.58 -4.55
N GLY A 81 23.04 -12.60 -4.29
CA GLY A 81 21.88 -12.97 -5.10
C GLY A 81 20.64 -12.11 -4.85
N LEU A 82 20.59 -11.36 -3.74
CA LEU A 82 19.46 -10.48 -3.41
C LEU A 82 19.53 -9.19 -4.23
N ARG A 83 18.40 -8.82 -4.84
CA ARG A 83 18.24 -7.59 -5.61
C ARG A 83 17.14 -6.75 -4.97
N VAL A 84 17.36 -5.44 -4.86
CA VAL A 84 16.40 -4.51 -4.23
C VAL A 84 15.09 -4.42 -5.00
N ILE A 85 15.15 -4.47 -6.34
CA ILE A 85 13.96 -4.31 -7.20
C ILE A 85 12.93 -5.45 -6.97
N PRO A 86 13.29 -6.75 -7.07
CA PRO A 86 12.37 -7.85 -6.75
C PRO A 86 11.82 -7.83 -5.33
N ILE A 87 12.60 -7.37 -4.35
CA ILE A 87 12.14 -7.23 -2.96
C ILE A 87 11.02 -6.18 -2.89
N ALA A 88 11.26 -4.98 -3.43
CA ALA A 88 10.28 -3.90 -3.43
C ALA A 88 9.00 -4.28 -4.20
N LEU A 89 9.15 -4.84 -5.40
CA LEU A 89 8.02 -5.29 -6.22
C LEU A 89 7.27 -6.47 -5.57
N GLY A 90 7.99 -7.35 -4.88
CA GLY A 90 7.40 -8.46 -4.12
C GLY A 90 6.50 -7.97 -3.00
N ILE A 91 6.91 -6.94 -2.25
CA ILE A 91 6.11 -6.32 -1.19
C ILE A 91 4.79 -5.76 -1.75
N PHE A 92 4.84 -5.08 -2.91
CA PHE A 92 3.62 -4.58 -3.56
C PHE A 92 2.65 -5.70 -3.95
N GLY A 93 3.16 -6.87 -4.35
CA GLY A 93 2.34 -8.03 -4.69
C GLY A 93 1.37 -8.46 -3.58
N TYR A 94 1.76 -8.32 -2.31
CA TYR A 94 0.94 -8.74 -1.16
C TYR A 94 -0.19 -7.76 -0.85
N THR A 95 0.03 -6.46 -1.04
CA THR A 95 -0.91 -5.43 -0.54
C THR A 95 -1.74 -4.81 -1.65
N TYR A 96 -1.17 -4.57 -2.84
CA TYR A 96 -1.87 -3.88 -3.93
C TYR A 96 -3.01 -4.73 -4.50
N GLY A 97 -2.86 -6.05 -4.53
CA GLY A 97 -3.93 -6.95 -4.99
C GLY A 97 -5.21 -6.77 -4.16
N ALA A 98 -5.06 -6.77 -2.83
CA ALA A 98 -6.14 -6.60 -1.88
C ALA A 98 -6.82 -5.22 -1.98
N LEU A 99 -6.02 -4.16 -2.01
CA LEU A 99 -6.52 -2.78 -2.13
C LEU A 99 -7.27 -2.55 -3.45
N LEU A 100 -6.69 -3.03 -4.57
CA LEU A 100 -7.31 -2.92 -5.88
C LEU A 100 -8.63 -3.69 -5.95
N GLY A 101 -8.72 -4.88 -5.33
CA GLY A 101 -9.94 -5.67 -5.29
C GLY A 101 -11.08 -4.95 -4.59
N VAL A 102 -10.85 -4.41 -3.39
CA VAL A 102 -11.89 -3.64 -2.66
C VAL A 102 -12.25 -2.36 -3.42
N PHE A 103 -11.27 -1.68 -4.00
CA PHE A 103 -11.50 -0.49 -4.81
C PHE A 103 -12.41 -0.79 -6.02
N LEU A 104 -12.17 -1.91 -6.72
CA LEU A 104 -13.01 -2.34 -7.84
C LEU A 104 -14.43 -2.71 -7.39
N VAL A 105 -14.61 -3.31 -6.21
CA VAL A 105 -15.96 -3.57 -5.67
C VAL A 105 -16.70 -2.26 -5.45
N GLY A 106 -16.07 -1.29 -4.80
CA GLY A 106 -16.67 0.03 -4.55
C GLY A 106 -16.98 0.80 -5.83
N MET A 107 -16.14 0.66 -6.87
CA MET A 107 -16.33 1.35 -8.15
C MET A 107 -17.38 0.67 -9.04
N LEU A 108 -17.34 -0.65 -9.17
CA LEU A 108 -18.16 -1.41 -10.13
C LEU A 108 -19.50 -1.85 -9.55
N THR A 109 -19.64 -1.90 -8.21
CA THR A 109 -20.83 -2.45 -7.56
C THR A 109 -21.46 -1.48 -6.57
N LYS A 110 -22.71 -1.08 -6.83
CA LYS A 110 -23.47 -0.15 -5.97
C LYS A 110 -24.16 -0.82 -4.77
N THR A 111 -24.35 -2.14 -4.82
CA THR A 111 -25.18 -2.88 -3.86
C THR A 111 -24.41 -3.95 -3.07
N ARG A 112 -23.12 -4.16 -3.35
CA ARG A 112 -22.27 -5.20 -2.74
C ARG A 112 -20.99 -4.58 -2.16
N GLY A 113 -20.29 -5.35 -1.30
CA GLY A 113 -19.05 -4.92 -0.66
C GLY A 113 -19.27 -4.25 0.70
N ASN A 114 -19.82 -4.98 1.66
CA ASN A 114 -19.91 -4.54 3.06
C ASN A 114 -18.53 -4.55 3.74
N ASP A 115 -18.35 -3.78 4.82
CA ASP A 115 -17.04 -3.62 5.49
C ASP A 115 -16.43 -4.95 5.92
N ALA A 116 -17.23 -5.82 6.55
CA ALA A 116 -16.79 -7.14 6.97
C ALA A 116 -16.38 -8.03 5.77
N GLY A 117 -17.12 -7.94 4.65
CA GLY A 117 -16.83 -8.70 3.43
C GLY A 117 -15.55 -8.22 2.74
N ASN A 118 -15.32 -6.90 2.74
CA ASN A 118 -14.10 -6.29 2.21
C ASN A 118 -12.88 -6.71 3.06
N ILE A 119 -12.96 -6.63 4.39
CA ILE A 119 -11.89 -7.06 5.29
C ILE A 119 -11.58 -8.55 5.10
N LEU A 120 -12.62 -9.40 5.05
CA LEU A 120 -12.45 -10.83 4.81
C LEU A 120 -11.77 -11.10 3.45
N GLY A 121 -12.24 -10.45 2.38
CA GLY A 121 -11.65 -10.58 1.05
C GLY A 121 -10.18 -10.14 1.00
N MET A 122 -9.82 -9.08 1.71
CA MET A 122 -8.43 -8.62 1.83
C MET A 122 -7.58 -9.65 2.57
N LEU A 123 -8.02 -10.13 3.74
CA LEU A 123 -7.28 -11.13 4.52
C LEU A 123 -7.06 -12.44 3.74
N VAL A 124 -8.11 -12.93 3.09
CA VAL A 124 -8.02 -14.17 2.29
C VAL A 124 -7.11 -13.97 1.08
N SER A 125 -7.16 -12.81 0.40
CA SER A 125 -6.23 -12.54 -0.71
C SER A 125 -4.77 -12.51 -0.27
N ILE A 126 -4.47 -11.93 0.89
CA ILE A 126 -3.11 -11.91 1.44
C ILE A 126 -2.66 -13.34 1.73
N ALA A 127 -3.51 -14.15 2.35
CA ALA A 127 -3.22 -15.56 2.60
C ALA A 127 -2.96 -16.34 1.31
N VAL A 128 -3.78 -16.14 0.27
CA VAL A 128 -3.59 -16.77 -1.04
C VAL A 128 -2.25 -16.34 -1.67
N VAL A 129 -1.91 -15.05 -1.65
CA VAL A 129 -0.62 -14.58 -2.20
C VAL A 129 0.56 -15.13 -1.39
N VAL A 130 0.45 -15.25 -0.07
CA VAL A 130 1.47 -15.89 0.77
C VAL A 130 1.65 -17.36 0.42
N VAL A 131 0.57 -18.12 0.27
CA VAL A 131 0.61 -19.53 -0.16
C VAL A 131 1.25 -19.63 -1.54
N MET A 132 0.85 -18.76 -2.48
CA MET A 132 1.38 -18.70 -3.83
C MET A 132 2.90 -18.47 -3.83
N SER A 133 3.39 -17.53 -3.01
CA SER A 133 4.82 -17.26 -2.88
C SER A 133 5.62 -18.45 -2.35
N HIS A 134 5.10 -19.21 -1.37
CA HIS A 134 5.77 -20.42 -0.86
C HIS A 134 5.67 -21.61 -1.83
N TRP A 135 4.59 -21.68 -2.62
CA TRP A 135 4.44 -22.68 -3.67
C TRP A 135 5.48 -22.52 -4.80
N GLN A 136 6.06 -21.32 -4.96
CA GLN A 136 7.17 -21.12 -5.87
C GLN A 136 8.45 -21.86 -5.44
N ASP A 137 8.56 -22.36 -4.22
CA ASP A 137 9.70 -23.20 -3.85
C ASP A 137 9.57 -24.64 -4.38
N LEU A 138 8.35 -25.04 -4.77
CA LEU A 138 7.99 -26.41 -5.17
C LEU A 138 7.60 -26.53 -6.65
N HIS A 139 7.64 -25.43 -7.42
CA HIS A 139 7.16 -25.43 -8.80
C HIS A 139 8.09 -26.25 -9.73
N PRO A 140 7.51 -27.02 -10.67
CA PRO A 140 8.30 -27.77 -11.64
C PRO A 140 8.98 -26.81 -12.63
N ALA A 141 10.21 -27.14 -13.02
CA ALA A 141 11.12 -26.26 -13.78
C ALA A 141 10.60 -25.76 -15.15
N TRP A 142 9.51 -26.34 -15.67
CA TRP A 142 8.88 -25.91 -16.92
C TRP A 142 7.90 -24.74 -16.74
N LEU A 143 7.49 -24.42 -15.51
CA LEU A 143 6.57 -23.33 -15.24
C LEU A 143 7.34 -22.04 -14.98
N PRO A 144 7.06 -20.93 -15.70
CA PRO A 144 7.72 -19.66 -15.46
C PRO A 144 7.40 -19.11 -14.07
N TRP A 145 8.34 -18.36 -13.52
CA TRP A 145 8.19 -17.79 -12.18
C TRP A 145 7.05 -16.77 -12.17
N ILE A 146 6.21 -16.89 -11.16
CA ILE A 146 5.09 -15.99 -10.92
C ILE A 146 5.65 -14.70 -10.35
N GLU A 147 5.88 -13.73 -11.24
CA GLU A 147 6.35 -12.41 -10.85
C GLU A 147 5.25 -11.56 -10.19
N PHE A 148 5.63 -10.41 -9.64
CA PHE A 148 4.73 -9.53 -8.88
C PHE A 148 3.37 -9.20 -9.55
N PRO A 149 3.24 -9.01 -10.89
CA PRO A 149 1.97 -8.61 -11.48
C PRO A 149 0.89 -9.69 -11.35
N TRP A 150 1.28 -10.95 -11.46
CA TRP A 150 0.37 -12.09 -11.30
C TRP A 150 -0.13 -12.21 -9.87
N ARG A 151 0.74 -11.95 -8.87
CA ARG A 151 0.34 -11.89 -7.47
C ARG A 151 -0.72 -10.81 -7.21
N ILE A 152 -0.56 -9.63 -7.82
CA ILE A 152 -1.56 -8.56 -7.75
C ILE A 152 -2.86 -9.03 -8.41
N PHE A 153 -2.79 -9.58 -9.63
CA PHE A 153 -3.95 -10.03 -10.39
C PHE A 153 -4.80 -11.06 -9.62
N PHE A 154 -4.18 -12.14 -9.12
CA PHE A 154 -4.89 -13.15 -8.35
C PHE A 154 -5.39 -12.61 -7.01
N GLY A 155 -4.59 -11.78 -6.32
CA GLY A 155 -5.02 -11.10 -5.11
C GLY A 155 -6.30 -10.27 -5.32
N THR A 156 -6.32 -9.46 -6.37
CA THR A 156 -7.49 -8.66 -6.78
C THR A 156 -8.70 -9.52 -7.09
N LEU A 157 -8.53 -10.61 -7.86
CA LEU A 157 -9.62 -11.52 -8.20
C LEU A 157 -10.24 -12.15 -6.94
N VAL A 158 -9.41 -12.61 -6.01
CA VAL A 158 -9.85 -13.22 -4.75
C VAL A 158 -10.59 -12.21 -3.89
N THR A 159 -10.02 -11.02 -3.67
CA THR A 159 -10.67 -9.98 -2.87
C THR A 159 -11.99 -9.56 -3.48
N PHE A 160 -12.02 -9.28 -4.79
CA PHE A 160 -13.24 -8.89 -5.50
C PHE A 160 -14.31 -9.99 -5.44
N GLY A 161 -13.93 -11.24 -5.73
CA GLY A 161 -14.85 -12.37 -5.72
C GLY A 161 -15.49 -12.60 -4.35
N ILE A 162 -14.70 -12.52 -3.27
CA ILE A 162 -15.22 -12.67 -1.91
C ILE A 162 -16.09 -11.48 -1.54
N ALA A 163 -15.63 -10.25 -1.76
CA ALA A 163 -16.32 -9.04 -1.33
C ALA A 163 -17.67 -8.83 -2.05
N VAL A 164 -17.80 -9.23 -3.33
CA VAL A 164 -19.06 -9.15 -4.09
C VAL A 164 -20.14 -10.09 -3.54
N CYS A 165 -19.75 -11.22 -2.93
CA CYS A 165 -20.69 -12.15 -2.31
C CYS A 165 -21.43 -11.54 -1.11
N PHE A 166 -20.88 -10.50 -0.48
CA PHE A 166 -21.50 -9.81 0.66
C PHE A 166 -22.32 -8.60 0.19
N PRO A 167 -23.66 -8.61 0.38
CA PRO A 167 -24.48 -7.43 0.10
C PRO A 167 -24.17 -6.29 1.08
N ARG A 168 -24.30 -5.04 0.62
CA ARG A 168 -24.13 -3.87 1.49
C ARG A 168 -25.17 -3.88 2.61
N THR A 169 -24.74 -3.48 3.80
CA THR A 169 -25.66 -3.36 4.95
C THR A 169 -26.55 -2.12 4.77
N ALA A 170 -27.79 -2.17 5.28
CA ALA A 170 -28.71 -1.03 5.26
C ALA A 170 -28.09 0.23 5.89
N ALA A 171 -27.34 0.08 6.97
CA ALA A 171 -26.62 1.17 7.63
C ALA A 171 -25.62 1.88 6.71
N GLN A 172 -24.85 1.12 5.91
CA GLN A 172 -23.89 1.70 4.97
C GLN A 172 -24.58 2.41 3.80
N THR A 173 -25.71 1.86 3.36
CA THR A 173 -26.52 2.46 2.28
C THR A 173 -27.11 3.80 2.73
N GLN A 174 -27.49 3.92 4.01
CA GLN A 174 -27.99 5.16 4.59
C GLN A 174 -26.90 6.23 4.66
N VAL A 175 -25.71 5.88 5.17
CA VAL A 175 -24.56 6.81 5.25
C VAL A 175 -24.16 7.34 3.87
N GLU A 176 -24.16 6.49 2.83
CA GLU A 176 -23.84 6.91 1.47
C GLU A 176 -24.92 7.85 0.89
N ARG A 177 -26.20 7.62 1.20
CA ARG A 177 -27.30 8.51 0.81
C ARG A 177 -27.22 9.86 1.51
N ASP A 178 -26.84 9.88 2.79
CA ASP A 178 -26.72 11.10 3.58
C ASP A 178 -25.47 11.92 3.16
N ALA A 179 -24.45 11.26 2.62
CA ALA A 179 -23.24 11.89 2.09
C ALA A 179 -23.41 12.50 0.69
N GLN A 180 -24.44 12.10 -0.07
CA GLN A 180 -24.72 12.71 -1.38
C GLN A 180 -25.38 14.09 -1.19
N PRO A 181 -24.82 15.16 -1.78
CA PRO A 181 -25.47 16.47 -1.74
C PRO A 181 -26.84 16.33 -2.41
N ARG A 182 -27.90 16.74 -1.69
CA ARG A 182 -29.26 16.77 -2.23
C ARG A 182 -29.25 17.67 -3.46
N SER A 183 -29.22 17.06 -4.64
CA SER A 183 -29.45 17.76 -5.89
C SER A 183 -30.90 18.24 -5.88
N ALA A 184 -31.08 19.53 -5.62
CA ALA A 184 -32.34 20.24 -5.82
C ALA A 184 -32.65 20.39 -7.30
#